data_AF-P02239-F1
#
_entry.id   AF-P02239-F1
#
_cell.length_a   1.000
_cell.length_b   1.000
_cell.length_c   1.000
_cell.angle_alpha   90.00
_cell.angle_beta   90.00
_cell.angle_gamma   90.00
#
_symmetry.space_group_name_H-M   'P 1'
#
loop_
_entity.id
_entity.type
_entity.pdbx_description
1 polymer ?
#
loop_
_entity_poly.entity_id
_entity_poly.type
_entity_poly.pdbx_seq_one_letter_code
_entity_poly.pdbx_strand_id
1 'polypeptide(L)'
;MGVLTDVQVALVKSSFEEFNANIPKNTHRFFTLVLEIAPGAKDLFSFLKGSSEVPQNNPDLQAHAGKVFKLTYEAAIQLQVNGAVASDATLKSLGSVHVSKGVVDAHFPVVKEAILKTIKEVVGDKWSEELNTAWTIAYDELAIIIKKEMKDAA
;
A
#
# COMPACT_ATOMS: atom_id res chain seq x y z
N MET A 1 -5.09 20.83 -12.94
CA MET A 1 -5.51 19.64 -13.70
C MET A 1 -5.09 18.45 -12.85
N GLY A 2 -6.02 17.57 -12.46
CA GLY A 2 -5.70 16.42 -11.61
C GLY A 2 -4.73 15.47 -12.33
N VAL A 3 -3.85 14.81 -11.57
CA VAL A 3 -2.88 13.84 -12.13
C VAL A 3 -3.59 12.57 -12.60
N LEU A 4 -4.65 12.17 -11.88
CA LEU A 4 -5.52 11.05 -12.23
C LEU A 4 -6.85 11.54 -12.81
N THR A 5 -7.38 10.80 -13.80
CA THR A 5 -8.70 11.04 -14.40
C THR A 5 -9.83 10.49 -13.54
N ASP A 6 -11.07 10.91 -13.82
CA ASP A 6 -12.26 10.37 -13.17
C ASP A 6 -12.41 8.85 -13.37
N VAL A 7 -12.05 8.36 -14.57
CA VAL A 7 -12.05 6.93 -14.87
C VAL A 7 -11.02 6.21 -14.02
N GLN A 8 -9.79 6.73 -13.93
CA GLN A 8 -8.73 6.11 -13.13
C GLN A 8 -9.10 6.04 -11.64
N VAL A 9 -9.65 7.11 -11.05
CA VAL A 9 -10.09 7.07 -9.65
C VAL A 9 -11.27 6.13 -9.45
N ALA A 10 -12.22 6.07 -10.39
CA ALA A 10 -13.32 5.10 -10.31
C ALA A 10 -12.81 3.64 -10.32
N LEU A 11 -11.79 3.35 -11.13
CA LEU A 11 -11.13 2.04 -11.16
C LEU A 11 -10.42 1.71 -9.84
N VAL A 12 -9.65 2.65 -9.27
CA VAL A 12 -9.00 2.46 -7.96
C VAL A 12 -10.05 2.26 -6.87
N LYS A 13 -11.14 3.04 -6.88
CA LYS A 13 -12.24 2.89 -5.92
C LYS A 13 -12.88 1.50 -5.98
N SER A 14 -13.32 1.07 -7.17
CA SER A 14 -13.98 -0.24 -7.34
C SER A 14 -13.06 -1.39 -6.93
N SER A 15 -11.79 -1.35 -7.34
CA SER A 15 -10.81 -2.38 -6.97
C SER A 15 -10.47 -2.39 -5.47
N PHE A 16 -10.44 -1.22 -4.82
CA PHE A 16 -10.28 -1.12 -3.37
C PHE A 16 -11.50 -1.66 -2.60
N GLU A 17 -12.72 -1.42 -3.09
CA GLU A 17 -13.94 -2.00 -2.51
C GLU A 17 -13.94 -3.53 -2.60
N GLU A 18 -13.49 -4.09 -3.73
CA GLU A 18 -13.31 -5.54 -3.88
C GLU A 18 -12.21 -6.11 -2.99
N PHE A 19 -11.11 -5.37 -2.82
CA PHE A 19 -10.08 -5.74 -1.85
C PHE A 19 -10.66 -5.84 -0.43
N ASN A 20 -11.49 -4.86 -0.04
CA ASN A 20 -12.14 -4.83 1.27
C ASN A 20 -13.22 -5.88 1.46
N ALA A 21 -13.80 -6.42 0.37
CA ALA A 21 -14.81 -7.48 0.46
C ALA A 21 -14.28 -8.80 1.06
N ASN A 22 -12.95 -8.99 1.06
CA ASN A 22 -12.32 -10.16 1.71
C ASN A 22 -10.97 -9.80 2.35
N ILE A 23 -11.02 -8.93 3.36
CA ILE A 23 -9.83 -8.50 4.12
C ILE A 23 -8.96 -9.68 4.60
N PRO A 24 -9.49 -10.76 5.23
CA PRO A 24 -8.64 -11.83 5.72
C PRO A 24 -7.81 -12.51 4.63
N LYS A 25 -8.44 -12.81 3.48
CA LYS A 25 -7.75 -13.42 2.33
C LYS A 25 -6.74 -12.46 1.72
N ASN A 26 -7.19 -11.25 1.39
CA ASN A 26 -6.41 -10.33 0.57
C ASN A 26 -5.21 -9.75 1.33
N THR A 27 -5.36 -9.49 2.64
CA THR A 27 -4.25 -9.02 3.48
C THR A 27 -3.22 -10.11 3.76
N HIS A 28 -3.65 -11.36 4.00
CA HIS A 28 -2.74 -12.50 4.08
C HIS A 28 -1.96 -12.67 2.78
N ARG A 29 -2.66 -12.64 1.63
CA ARG A 29 -2.01 -12.76 0.32
C ARG A 29 -1.01 -11.64 0.04
N PHE A 30 -1.35 -10.39 0.39
CA PHE A 30 -0.43 -9.26 0.28
C PHE A 30 0.89 -9.51 1.03
N PHE A 31 0.83 -9.96 2.29
CA PHE A 31 2.06 -10.24 3.03
C PHE A 31 2.80 -11.47 2.52
N THR A 32 2.10 -12.50 2.03
CA THR A 32 2.74 -13.62 1.34
C THR A 32 3.53 -13.13 0.12
N LEU A 33 2.95 -12.25 -0.70
CA LEU A 33 3.63 -11.64 -1.85
C LEU A 33 4.85 -10.79 -1.42
N VAL A 34 4.74 -10.01 -0.34
CA VAL A 34 5.89 -9.25 0.21
C VAL A 34 7.04 -10.21 0.57
N LEU A 35 6.75 -11.32 1.24
CA LEU A 35 7.78 -12.29 1.63
C LEU A 35 8.29 -13.14 0.46
N GLU A 36 7.49 -13.39 -0.57
CA GLU A 36 7.94 -14.00 -1.82
C GLU A 36 8.95 -13.10 -2.56
N ILE A 37 8.73 -11.78 -2.57
CA ILE A 37 9.60 -10.80 -3.23
C ILE A 37 10.86 -10.54 -2.39
N ALA A 38 10.70 -10.38 -1.07
CA ALA A 38 11.79 -10.05 -0.15
C ALA A 38 11.64 -10.79 1.18
N PRO A 39 12.15 -12.03 1.31
CA PRO A 39 12.06 -12.82 2.53
C PRO A 39 12.65 -12.10 3.76
N GLY A 40 13.70 -11.29 3.55
CA GLY A 40 14.35 -10.50 4.60
C GLY A 40 13.48 -9.40 5.21
N ALA A 41 12.34 -9.04 4.59
CA ALA A 41 11.41 -8.07 5.14
C ALA A 41 10.63 -8.61 6.36
N LYS A 42 10.62 -9.93 6.59
CA LYS A 42 9.86 -10.59 7.65
C LYS A 42 10.11 -9.97 9.03
N ASP A 43 11.37 -9.69 9.36
CA ASP A 43 11.76 -9.18 10.67
C ASP A 43 11.41 -7.71 10.91
N LEU A 44 10.93 -6.99 9.90
CA LEU A 44 10.43 -5.62 10.05
C LEU A 44 9.02 -5.59 10.67
N PHE A 45 8.25 -6.67 10.53
CA PHE A 45 6.85 -6.73 10.95
C PHE A 45 6.71 -7.53 12.25
N SER A 46 6.30 -6.87 13.34
CA SER A 46 6.15 -7.53 14.65
C SER A 46 5.18 -8.70 14.63
N PHE A 47 4.10 -8.62 13.84
CA PHE A 47 3.10 -9.68 13.69
C PHE A 47 3.58 -10.86 12.82
N LEU A 48 4.76 -10.78 12.18
CA LEU A 48 5.37 -11.90 11.45
C LEU A 48 6.51 -12.55 12.23
N LYS A 49 7.05 -11.89 13.26
CA LYS A 49 8.15 -12.42 14.07
C LYS A 49 7.75 -13.70 14.77
N GLY A 50 8.64 -14.69 14.73
CA GLY A 50 8.46 -15.99 15.37
C GLY A 50 7.47 -16.94 14.66
N SER A 51 6.70 -16.46 13.67
CA SER A 51 5.81 -17.33 12.89
C SER A 51 6.61 -18.05 11.80
N SER A 52 6.32 -19.32 11.52
CA SER A 52 6.93 -20.03 10.37
C SER A 52 6.42 -19.50 9.04
N GLU A 53 5.12 -19.18 8.99
CA GLU A 53 4.37 -18.70 7.84
C GLU A 53 3.67 -17.37 8.14
N VAL A 54 3.11 -16.73 7.12
CA VAL A 54 2.27 -15.53 7.31
C VAL A 54 1.01 -15.95 8.07
N PRO A 55 0.72 -15.39 9.25
CA PRO A 55 -0.43 -15.84 10.03
C PRO A 55 -1.74 -15.52 9.30
N GLN A 56 -2.63 -16.50 9.24
CA GLN A 56 -4.00 -16.28 8.79
C GLN A 56 -4.84 -15.66 9.92
N ASN A 57 -5.79 -14.80 9.57
CA ASN A 57 -6.71 -14.16 10.52
C ASN A 57 -6.05 -13.36 11.67
N ASN A 58 -4.83 -12.85 11.48
CA ASN A 58 -4.18 -11.98 12.46
C ASN A 58 -4.72 -10.53 12.37
N PRO A 59 -5.28 -9.96 13.46
CA PRO A 59 -5.92 -8.65 13.42
C PRO A 59 -4.93 -7.51 13.18
N ASP A 60 -3.69 -7.60 13.69
CA ASP A 60 -2.67 -6.56 13.48
C ASP A 60 -2.21 -6.52 12.02
N LEU A 61 -1.99 -7.71 11.43
CA LEU A 61 -1.68 -7.87 10.02
C LEU A 61 -2.79 -7.28 9.14
N GLN A 62 -4.05 -7.63 9.43
CA GLN A 62 -5.22 -7.14 8.70
C GLN A 62 -5.35 -5.62 8.81
N ALA A 63 -5.23 -5.08 10.03
CA ALA A 63 -5.31 -3.65 10.27
C ALA A 63 -4.17 -2.88 9.58
N HIS A 64 -2.95 -3.42 9.59
CA HIS A 64 -1.80 -2.80 8.92
C HIS A 64 -1.99 -2.77 7.41
N ALA A 65 -2.24 -3.92 6.78
CA ALA A 65 -2.44 -3.99 5.34
C ALA A 65 -3.66 -3.15 4.91
N GLY A 66 -4.77 -3.20 5.64
CA GLY A 66 -5.95 -2.38 5.36
C GLY A 66 -5.63 -0.88 5.33
N LYS A 67 -4.80 -0.39 6.26
CA LYS A 67 -4.34 1.01 6.26
C LYS A 67 -3.47 1.34 5.05
N VAL A 68 -2.58 0.45 4.63
CA VAL A 68 -1.72 0.66 3.44
C VAL A 68 -2.59 0.85 2.19
N PHE A 69 -3.48 -0.08 1.90
CA PHE A 69 -4.34 0.00 0.71
C PHE A 69 -5.30 1.20 0.78
N LYS A 70 -5.83 1.50 1.97
CA LYS A 70 -6.70 2.67 2.18
C LYS A 70 -5.97 3.97 1.89
N LEU A 71 -4.76 4.16 2.42
CA LEU A 71 -4.00 5.40 2.19
C LEU A 71 -3.61 5.56 0.72
N THR A 72 -3.29 4.48 0.01
CA THR A 72 -3.03 4.54 -1.45
C THR A 72 -4.30 4.91 -2.22
N TYR A 73 -5.47 4.37 -1.86
CA TYR A 73 -6.74 4.79 -2.44
C TYR A 73 -7.05 6.28 -2.16
N GLU A 74 -6.87 6.74 -0.91
CA GLU A 74 -7.08 8.14 -0.55
C GLU A 74 -6.10 9.08 -1.28
N ALA A 75 -4.87 8.64 -1.53
CA ALA A 75 -3.91 9.36 -2.35
C ALA A 75 -4.40 9.52 -3.81
N ALA A 76 -5.02 8.48 -4.39
CA ALA A 76 -5.60 8.57 -5.73
C ALA A 76 -6.69 9.65 -5.81
N ILE A 77 -7.56 9.74 -4.79
CA ILE A 77 -8.58 10.80 -4.71
C ILE A 77 -7.92 12.18 -4.59
N GLN A 78 -6.92 12.34 -3.72
CA GLN A 78 -6.23 13.61 -3.57
C GLN A 78 -5.55 14.07 -4.87
N LEU A 79 -4.97 13.14 -5.63
CA LEU A 79 -4.34 13.44 -6.92
C LEU A 79 -5.34 13.89 -7.99
N GLN A 80 -6.56 13.37 -7.97
CA GLN A 80 -7.62 13.82 -8.85
C GLN A 80 -8.14 15.20 -8.45
N VAL A 81 -8.44 15.39 -7.16
CA VAL A 81 -9.10 16.61 -6.65
C VAL A 81 -8.13 17.79 -6.56
N ASN A 82 -6.95 17.56 -5.98
CA ASN A 82 -5.98 18.60 -5.64
C ASN A 82 -4.79 18.64 -6.60
N GLY A 83 -4.56 17.58 -7.39
CA GLY A 83 -3.36 17.45 -8.22
C GLY A 83 -2.09 17.05 -7.46
N ALA A 84 -2.19 16.80 -6.14
CA ALA A 84 -1.07 16.40 -5.29
C ALA A 84 -1.57 15.68 -4.02
N VAL A 85 -0.71 14.84 -3.44
CA VAL A 85 -0.91 14.27 -2.10
C VAL A 85 -0.38 15.24 -1.04
N ALA A 86 -1.22 15.62 -0.08
CA ALA A 86 -0.82 16.52 0.99
C ALA A 86 -0.18 15.75 2.15
N SER A 87 0.91 16.29 2.70
CA SER A 87 1.43 15.85 3.99
C SER A 87 0.56 16.38 5.12
N ASP A 88 0.15 15.50 6.03
CA ASP A 88 -0.63 15.81 7.23
C ASP A 88 0.05 15.26 8.50
N ALA A 89 -0.59 15.41 9.66
CA ALA A 89 -0.06 14.86 10.91
C ALA A 89 0.07 13.33 10.88
N THR A 90 -0.78 12.64 10.12
CA THR A 90 -0.77 11.18 9.97
C THR A 90 0.46 10.73 9.20
N LEU A 91 0.75 11.32 8.04
CA LEU A 91 1.91 10.96 7.22
C LEU A 91 3.24 11.30 7.91
N LYS A 92 3.28 12.40 8.67
CA LYS A 92 4.42 12.75 9.55
C LYS A 92 4.69 11.66 10.58
N SER A 93 3.66 11.25 11.31
CA SER A 93 3.77 10.18 12.30
C SER A 93 4.18 8.85 11.66
N LEU A 94 3.66 8.54 10.47
CA LEU A 94 4.07 7.37 9.72
C LEU A 94 5.54 7.42 9.35
N GLY A 95 6.08 8.56 8.91
CA GLY A 95 7.51 8.73 8.65
C GLY A 95 8.38 8.30 9.84
N SER A 96 8.10 8.84 11.03
CA SER A 96 8.80 8.48 12.26
C SER A 96 8.67 6.99 12.62
N VAL A 97 7.48 6.42 12.47
CA VAL A 97 7.25 4.98 12.74
C VAL A 97 8.07 4.11 11.78
N HIS A 98 8.09 4.42 10.49
CA HIS A 98 8.86 3.66 9.50
C HIS A 98 10.36 3.70 9.81
N VAL A 99 10.91 4.87 10.17
CA VAL A 99 12.31 4.99 10.62
C VAL A 99 12.57 4.12 11.86
N SER A 100 11.70 4.19 12.87
CA SER A 100 11.85 3.40 14.11
C SER A 100 11.81 1.88 13.88
N LYS A 101 11.19 1.44 12.78
CA LYS A 101 11.11 0.02 12.39
C LYS A 101 12.22 -0.41 11.43
N GLY A 102 13.16 0.48 11.09
CA GLY A 102 14.26 0.19 10.17
C GLY A 102 13.83 0.10 8.71
N VAL A 103 12.70 0.73 8.34
CA VAL A 103 12.29 0.80 6.94
C VAL A 103 13.19 1.78 6.19
N VAL A 104 13.63 1.41 4.99
CA VAL A 104 14.46 2.23 4.09
C VAL A 104 13.80 2.39 2.73
N ASP A 105 14.29 3.35 1.92
CA ASP A 105 13.77 3.65 0.58
C ASP A 105 13.67 2.41 -0.33
N ALA A 106 14.60 1.46 -0.18
CA ALA A 106 14.65 0.21 -0.95
C ALA A 106 13.50 -0.77 -0.64
N HIS A 107 12.78 -0.59 0.47
CA HIS A 107 11.61 -1.43 0.79
C HIS A 107 10.34 -1.01 0.04
N PHE A 108 10.26 0.24 -0.44
CA PHE A 108 9.05 0.74 -1.12
C PHE A 108 8.76 0.02 -2.45
N PRO A 109 9.75 -0.24 -3.33
CA PRO A 109 9.49 -1.03 -4.54
C PRO A 109 8.92 -2.43 -4.27
N VAL A 110 9.35 -3.09 -3.17
CA VAL A 110 8.82 -4.39 -2.75
C VAL A 110 7.33 -4.29 -2.43
N VAL A 111 6.94 -3.29 -1.63
CA VAL A 111 5.54 -3.07 -1.26
C VAL A 111 4.71 -2.67 -2.48
N LYS A 112 5.25 -1.84 -3.39
CA LYS A 112 4.59 -1.48 -4.65
C LYS A 112 4.23 -2.71 -5.48
N GLU A 113 5.21 -3.57 -5.73
CA GLU A 113 5.01 -4.79 -6.52
C GLU A 113 4.00 -5.72 -5.84
N ALA A 114 4.07 -5.88 -4.52
CA ALA A 114 3.11 -6.68 -3.77
C ALA A 114 1.68 -6.11 -3.84
N ILE A 115 1.50 -4.78 -3.76
CA ILE A 115 0.18 -4.13 -3.93
C ILE A 115 -0.36 -4.40 -5.33
N LEU A 116 0.42 -4.16 -6.38
CA LEU A 116 -0.04 -4.34 -7.77
C LEU A 116 -0.42 -5.79 -8.06
N LYS A 117 0.40 -6.75 -7.62
CA LYS A 117 0.07 -8.19 -7.71
C LYS A 117 -1.21 -8.53 -6.94
N THR A 118 -1.36 -8.00 -5.72
CA THR A 118 -2.56 -8.23 -4.91
C THR A 118 -3.81 -7.69 -5.61
N ILE A 119 -3.79 -6.45 -6.12
CA ILE A 119 -4.94 -5.88 -6.82
C ILE A 119 -5.26 -6.66 -8.08
N LYS A 120 -4.26 -7.06 -8.86
CA LYS A 120 -4.45 -7.90 -10.06
C LYS A 120 -5.15 -9.21 -9.72
N GLU A 121 -4.73 -9.89 -8.65
CA GLU A 121 -5.38 -11.12 -8.18
C GLU A 121 -6.80 -10.87 -7.65
N VAL A 122 -7.05 -9.73 -6.99
CA VAL A 122 -8.36 -9.36 -6.45
C VAL A 122 -9.39 -9.12 -7.56
N VAL A 123 -9.03 -8.34 -8.58
CA VAL A 123 -9.99 -7.93 -9.62
C VAL A 123 -10.14 -8.96 -10.75
N GLY A 124 -9.18 -9.88 -10.89
CA GLY A 124 -9.17 -10.92 -11.91
C GLY A 124 -9.29 -10.34 -13.33
N ASP A 125 -10.31 -10.77 -14.06
CA ASP A 125 -10.56 -10.36 -15.47
C ASP A 125 -10.83 -8.86 -15.65
N LYS A 126 -11.14 -8.14 -14.57
CA LYS A 126 -11.31 -6.67 -14.59
C LYS A 126 -9.98 -5.91 -14.58
N TRP A 127 -8.84 -6.62 -14.53
CA TRP A 127 -7.52 -6.00 -14.60
C TRP A 127 -7.30 -5.32 -15.95
N SER A 128 -6.79 -4.10 -15.91
CA SER A 128 -6.42 -3.32 -17.11
C SER A 128 -5.12 -2.56 -16.89
N GLU A 129 -4.44 -2.18 -17.97
CA GLU A 129 -3.25 -1.32 -17.90
C GLU A 129 -3.58 0.06 -17.33
N GLU A 130 -4.81 0.53 -17.49
CA GLU A 130 -5.27 1.79 -16.90
C GLU A 130 -5.41 1.68 -15.37
N LEU A 131 -5.94 0.55 -14.87
CA LEU A 131 -5.99 0.28 -13.43
C LEU A 131 -4.59 0.13 -12.83
N ASN A 132 -3.68 -0.58 -13.52
CA ASN A 132 -2.28 -0.69 -13.13
C ASN A 132 -1.64 0.69 -12.97
N THR A 133 -1.79 1.51 -14.02
CA THR A 133 -1.26 2.87 -14.06
C THR A 133 -1.82 3.72 -12.92
N ALA A 134 -3.12 3.63 -12.65
CA ALA A 134 -3.76 4.40 -11.60
C ALA A 134 -3.24 4.04 -10.20
N TRP A 135 -3.15 2.75 -9.86
CA TRP A 135 -2.56 2.30 -8.59
C TRP A 135 -1.07 2.65 -8.48
N THR A 136 -0.34 2.54 -9.58
CA THR A 136 1.08 2.89 -9.65
C THR A 136 1.32 4.35 -9.32
N ILE A 137 0.61 5.27 -9.99
CA ILE A 137 0.71 6.71 -9.74
C ILE A 137 0.32 7.04 -8.29
N ALA A 138 -0.80 6.50 -7.81
CA ALA A 138 -1.26 6.75 -6.45
C ALA A 138 -0.25 6.28 -5.39
N TYR A 139 0.33 5.10 -5.58
CA TYR A 139 1.36 4.58 -4.69
C TYR A 139 2.64 5.42 -4.74
N ASP A 140 3.13 5.75 -5.95
CA ASP A 140 4.39 6.46 -6.12
C ASP A 140 4.34 7.85 -5.48
N GLU A 141 3.26 8.59 -5.70
CA GLU A 141 3.06 9.92 -5.10
C GLU A 141 2.94 9.85 -3.57
N LEU A 142 2.19 8.87 -3.03
CA LEU A 142 2.13 8.66 -1.59
C LEU A 142 3.51 8.28 -1.01
N ALA A 143 4.25 7.40 -1.70
CA ALA A 143 5.57 6.96 -1.28
C ALA A 143 6.58 8.12 -1.28
N ILE A 144 6.49 9.07 -2.22
CA ILE A 144 7.32 10.29 -2.23
C ILE A 144 7.10 11.07 -0.93
N ILE A 145 5.85 11.28 -0.53
CA ILE A 145 5.52 12.00 0.72
C ILE A 145 6.04 11.24 1.93
N ILE A 146 5.74 9.94 2.07
CA ILE A 146 6.19 9.16 3.23
C ILE A 146 7.73 9.13 3.32
N LYS A 147 8.45 8.93 2.21
CA LYS A 147 9.92 8.96 2.19
C LYS A 147 10.49 10.32 2.59
N LYS A 148 9.81 11.41 2.22
CA LYS A 148 10.17 12.75 2.69
C LYS A 148 10.00 12.85 4.20
N GLU A 149 8.85 12.43 4.74
CA GLU A 149 8.60 12.47 6.19
C GLU A 149 9.55 11.54 6.97
N MET A 150 10.00 10.43 6.38
CA MET A 150 11.04 9.57 6.95
C MET A 150 12.39 10.31 7.04
N LYS A 151 12.76 11.08 6.02
CA LYS A 151 14.00 11.88 6.03
C LYS A 151 13.93 13.02 7.04
N ASP A 152 12.76 13.65 7.17
CA ASP A 152 12.55 14.75 8.11
C ASP A 152 12.49 14.27 9.58
N ALA A 153 12.25 12.97 9.81
CA ALA A 153 12.18 12.35 11.15
C ALA A 153 13.46 11.63 11.61
N ALA A 154 14.44 11.43 10.72
CA ALA A 154 15.70 10.74 11.00
C ALA A 154 16.76 11.70 11.55
#